data_AF-A0A2T4CK95-F1
#
_entry.id   AF-A0A2T4CK95-F1
#
_cell.length_a   1.000
_cell.length_b   1.000
_cell.length_c   1.000
_cell.angle_alpha   90.00
_cell.angle_beta   90.00
_cell.angle_gamma   90.00
#
_symmetry.space_group_name_H-M   'P 1'
#
loop_
_entity.id
_entity.type
_entity.pdbx_description
1 polymer ?
#
loop_
_entity_poly.entity_id
_entity_poly.type
_entity_poly.pdbx_seq_one_letter_code
_entity_poly.pdbx_strand_id
1 'polypeptide(L)'
;MELAALKDSGAGQPPILDRRRLHLEQRWLKSAFVNYHNTPPSILRQEPSKDVDAAWEYLHRNGRIFLITADEVERLGKDPKAAVIAPESWRMGSNKYLAINQGQHDIYCLDRLRKFAYAEYYFENKTAEVELDTLRCLHMILQTLRCKWSVNLYTAFWVEGFETAAVDFNVSRKCQVYENILSWHPKGSFTQEQFESLQAPAGARRRPAEIQ
;
A
#
# COMPACT_ATOMS: atom_id res chain seq x y z
N MET A 1 -8.02 32.88 -10.18
CA MET A 1 -7.40 31.94 -11.14
C MET A 1 -8.27 30.69 -11.17
N GLU A 2 -9.16 30.61 -12.15
CA GLU A 2 -9.95 29.41 -12.44
C GLU A 2 -9.02 28.30 -12.93
N LEU A 3 -9.05 27.14 -12.28
CA LEU A 3 -8.57 25.92 -12.90
C LEU A 3 -9.62 25.50 -13.93
N ALA A 4 -9.29 25.71 -15.20
CA ALA A 4 -10.01 25.15 -16.32
C ALA A 4 -10.18 23.63 -16.11
N ALA A 5 -11.41 23.16 -16.28
CA ALA A 5 -11.73 21.74 -16.30
C ALA A 5 -10.94 21.08 -17.44
N LEU A 6 -9.87 20.37 -17.08
CA LEU A 6 -9.19 19.46 -17.98
C LEU A 6 -10.21 18.41 -18.44
N LYS A 7 -10.46 18.36 -19.74
CA LYS A 7 -11.19 17.25 -20.37
C LYS A 7 -10.41 15.97 -20.05
N ASP A 8 -11.04 15.10 -19.28
CA ASP A 8 -10.51 13.81 -18.87
C ASP A 8 -10.45 12.90 -20.11
N SER A 9 -9.31 12.90 -20.80
CA SER A 9 -8.96 11.80 -21.70
C SER A 9 -8.75 10.60 -20.78
N GLY A 10 -9.65 9.61 -20.76
CA GLY A 10 -9.67 8.48 -19.80
C GLY A 10 -8.42 7.59 -19.72
N ALA A 11 -7.28 8.02 -20.27
CA ALA A 11 -5.96 7.49 -20.01
C ALA A 11 -5.50 7.85 -18.59
N GLY A 12 -5.19 6.84 -17.78
CA GLY A 12 -4.72 6.97 -16.41
C GLY A 12 -5.79 6.81 -15.34
N GLN A 13 -7.06 6.61 -15.71
CA GLN A 13 -8.12 6.33 -14.74
C GLN A 13 -7.91 4.92 -14.13
N PRO A 14 -7.84 4.79 -12.79
CA PRO A 14 -7.69 3.50 -12.14
C PRO A 14 -9.00 2.71 -12.26
N PRO A 15 -8.98 1.43 -12.70
CA PRO A 15 -10.18 0.61 -12.82
C PRO A 15 -10.99 0.47 -11.53
N ILE A 16 -10.37 0.66 -10.36
CA ILE A 16 -11.08 0.61 -9.07
C ILE A 16 -12.05 1.79 -8.89
N LEU A 17 -11.79 2.94 -9.52
CA LEU A 17 -12.67 4.11 -9.44
C LEU A 17 -13.96 3.93 -10.27
N ASP A 18 -13.91 3.15 -11.34
CA ASP A 18 -15.10 2.73 -12.10
C ASP A 18 -15.99 1.78 -11.27
N ARG A 19 -15.39 1.06 -10.32
CA ARG A 19 -16.02 -0.02 -9.54
C ARG A 19 -16.57 0.44 -8.20
N ARG A 20 -16.13 1.60 -7.68
CA ARG A 20 -16.50 2.13 -6.34
C ARG A 20 -16.42 3.65 -6.28
N ARG A 21 -17.35 4.28 -5.55
CA ARG A 21 -17.24 5.69 -5.17
C ARG A 21 -16.34 5.82 -3.93
N LEU A 22 -15.40 6.76 -3.98
CA LEU A 22 -14.58 7.12 -2.83
C LEU A 22 -15.29 8.17 -1.99
N HIS A 23 -15.43 7.90 -0.70
CA HIS A 23 -16.01 8.83 0.26
C HIS A 23 -14.91 9.55 1.03
N LEU A 24 -15.10 10.84 1.26
CA LEU A 24 -14.25 11.66 2.11
C LEU A 24 -14.98 11.98 3.40
N GLU A 25 -14.28 11.90 4.53
CA GLU A 25 -14.79 12.32 5.82
C GLU A 25 -13.77 13.19 6.56
N GLN A 26 -14.26 14.13 7.36
CA GLN A 26 -13.39 14.85 8.29
C GLN A 26 -13.09 13.94 9.47
N ARG A 27 -11.81 13.62 9.70
CA ARG A 27 -11.37 12.76 10.80
C ARG A 27 -10.19 13.37 11.53
N TRP A 28 -10.19 13.23 12.85
CA TRP A 28 -8.99 13.42 13.66
C TRP A 28 -8.09 12.21 13.51
N LEU A 29 -6.88 12.42 13.02
CA LEU A 29 -5.81 11.46 13.22
C LEU A 29 -5.39 11.57 14.68
N LYS A 30 -5.45 10.45 15.40
CA LYS A 30 -5.02 10.39 16.79
C LYS A 30 -3.77 9.53 16.87
N SER A 31 -2.69 10.11 17.37
CA SER A 31 -1.44 9.40 17.55
C SER A 31 -0.73 9.95 18.77
N ALA A 32 -1.15 9.48 19.94
CA ALA A 32 -0.53 9.88 21.20
C ALA A 32 0.96 9.49 21.22
N PHE A 33 1.78 10.27 21.92
CA PHE A 33 3.22 9.99 22.06
C PHE A 33 3.47 8.55 22.53
N VAL A 34 2.83 8.14 23.64
CA VAL A 34 2.88 6.76 24.14
C VAL A 34 1.65 5.97 23.69
N ASN A 35 1.82 4.71 23.30
CA ASN A 35 0.73 3.92 22.73
C ASN A 35 -0.45 3.73 23.70
N TYR A 36 -0.16 3.54 25.00
CA TYR A 36 -1.20 3.33 26.02
C TYR A 36 -2.07 4.59 26.27
N HIS A 37 -1.63 5.77 25.83
CA HIS A 37 -2.42 6.99 25.86
C HIS A 37 -3.42 7.10 24.70
N ASN A 38 -3.34 6.23 23.69
CA ASN A 38 -4.46 6.08 22.76
C ASN A 38 -5.60 5.36 23.47
N THR A 39 -6.85 5.76 23.22
CA THR A 39 -8.02 5.15 23.82
C THR A 39 -8.93 4.56 22.74
N PRO A 40 -8.92 3.21 22.53
CA PRO A 40 -8.02 2.23 23.14
C PRO A 40 -6.58 2.29 22.57
N PRO A 41 -5.59 1.64 23.21
CA PRO A 41 -4.25 1.50 22.66
C PRO A 41 -4.29 0.84 21.28
N SER A 42 -3.44 1.29 20.35
CA SER A 42 -3.43 0.73 19.00
C SER A 42 -2.67 -0.58 18.97
N ILE A 43 -3.32 -1.66 18.51
CA ILE A 43 -2.67 -2.96 18.27
C ILE A 43 -1.54 -2.83 17.24
N LEU A 44 -1.67 -1.92 16.26
CA LEU A 44 -0.67 -1.70 15.20
C LEU A 44 0.65 -1.12 15.72
N ARG A 45 0.70 -0.68 16.98
CA ARG A 45 1.87 -0.11 17.68
C ARG A 45 2.39 -1.03 18.80
N GLN A 46 1.90 -2.26 18.91
CA GLN A 46 2.39 -3.22 19.90
C GLN A 46 3.62 -3.98 19.37
N GLU A 47 4.31 -4.65 20.28
CA GLU A 47 5.42 -5.56 20.00
C GLU A 47 4.97 -6.74 19.09
N PRO A 48 5.90 -7.36 18.36
CA PRO A 48 5.59 -8.47 17.45
C PRO A 48 4.78 -9.60 18.09
N SER A 49 3.66 -9.96 17.45
CA SER A 49 2.83 -11.10 17.82
C SER A 49 1.92 -11.49 16.65
N LYS A 50 1.30 -12.67 16.72
CA LYS A 50 0.34 -13.14 15.70
C LYS A 50 -0.84 -12.18 15.53
N ASP A 51 -1.33 -11.57 16.61
CA ASP A 51 -2.47 -10.65 16.56
C ASP A 51 -2.07 -9.32 15.92
N VAL A 52 -0.85 -8.84 16.17
CA VAL A 52 -0.29 -7.65 15.50
C VAL A 52 -0.11 -7.91 14.01
N ASP A 53 0.43 -9.06 13.64
CA ASP A 53 0.59 -9.44 12.24
C ASP A 53 -0.76 -9.55 11.52
N ALA A 54 -1.76 -10.16 12.15
CA ALA A 54 -3.12 -10.23 11.59
C ALA A 54 -3.75 -8.84 11.41
N ALA A 55 -3.54 -7.94 12.37
CA ALA A 55 -4.05 -6.57 12.28
C ALA A 55 -3.41 -5.77 11.14
N TRP A 56 -2.11 -5.92 10.91
CA TRP A 56 -1.42 -5.32 9.76
C TRP A 56 -1.85 -5.96 8.44
N GLU A 57 -1.92 -7.30 8.38
CA GLU A 57 -2.35 -8.02 7.18
C GLU A 57 -3.75 -7.63 6.73
N TYR A 58 -4.68 -7.43 7.67
CA TYR A 58 -6.04 -7.00 7.37
C TYR A 58 -6.09 -5.73 6.49
N LEU A 59 -5.14 -4.81 6.67
CA LEU A 59 -5.09 -3.55 5.95
C LEU A 59 -4.62 -3.69 4.49
N HIS A 60 -3.97 -4.80 4.12
CA HIS A 60 -3.33 -4.94 2.81
C HIS A 60 -3.52 -6.31 2.11
N ARG A 61 -4.20 -7.27 2.72
CA ARG A 61 -4.35 -8.63 2.16
C ARG A 61 -5.52 -8.76 1.21
N ASN A 62 -6.63 -8.08 1.48
CA ASN A 62 -7.89 -8.27 0.77
C ASN A 62 -7.92 -7.53 -0.57
N GLY A 63 -7.64 -8.22 -1.68
CA GLY A 63 -7.77 -7.62 -3.01
C GLY A 63 -6.57 -6.79 -3.46
N ARG A 64 -5.42 -6.89 -2.78
CA ARG A 64 -4.19 -6.21 -3.21
C ARG A 64 -3.68 -6.74 -4.55
N ILE A 65 -3.78 -8.05 -4.79
CA ILE A 65 -3.39 -8.68 -6.06
C ILE A 65 -4.64 -9.28 -6.70
N PHE A 66 -4.92 -8.91 -7.95
CA PHE A 66 -6.11 -9.34 -8.69
C PHE A 66 -5.86 -9.30 -10.19
N LEU A 67 -6.83 -9.79 -10.97
CA LEU A 67 -6.76 -9.78 -12.43
C LEU A 67 -7.62 -8.68 -13.04
N ILE A 68 -7.09 -8.11 -14.12
CA ILE A 68 -7.75 -7.13 -14.98
C ILE A 68 -7.74 -7.60 -16.44
N THR A 69 -8.53 -6.92 -17.27
CA THR A 69 -8.59 -7.16 -18.73
C THR A 69 -7.43 -6.47 -19.46
N ALA A 70 -7.24 -6.80 -20.75
CA ALA A 70 -6.28 -6.07 -21.60
C ALA A 70 -6.64 -4.59 -21.70
N ASP A 71 -7.91 -4.29 -21.94
CA ASP A 71 -8.43 -2.92 -22.02
C ASP A 71 -8.13 -2.13 -20.74
N GLU A 72 -8.26 -2.74 -19.56
CA GLU A 72 -7.90 -2.10 -18.30
C GLU A 72 -6.41 -1.81 -18.18
N VAL A 73 -5.54 -2.68 -18.69
CA VAL A 73 -4.08 -2.44 -18.77
C VAL A 73 -3.79 -1.25 -19.71
N GLU A 74 -4.45 -1.19 -20.86
CA GLU A 74 -4.29 -0.10 -21.83
C GLU A 74 -4.78 1.24 -21.28
N ARG A 75 -5.92 1.26 -20.58
CA ARG A 75 -6.44 2.47 -19.90
C ARG A 75 -5.49 2.97 -18.81
N LEU A 76 -4.70 2.09 -18.19
CA LEU A 76 -3.62 2.47 -17.27
C LEU A 76 -2.37 3.02 -17.99
N GLY A 77 -2.42 3.16 -19.33
CA GLY A 77 -1.30 3.61 -20.16
C GLY A 77 -0.16 2.60 -20.22
N LYS A 78 -0.45 1.30 -20.03
CA LYS A 78 0.54 0.20 -20.05
C LYS A 78 0.31 -0.67 -21.28
N ASP A 79 1.39 -1.32 -21.74
CA ASP A 79 1.35 -2.28 -22.84
C ASP A 79 0.97 -3.68 -22.33
N PRO A 80 -0.17 -4.26 -22.73
CA PRO A 80 -0.57 -5.61 -22.34
C PRO A 80 0.45 -6.69 -22.72
N LYS A 81 1.29 -6.47 -23.75
CA LYS A 81 2.34 -7.42 -24.15
C LYS A 81 3.51 -7.47 -23.17
N ALA A 82 3.67 -6.43 -22.34
CA ALA A 82 4.68 -6.36 -21.30
C ALA A 82 4.13 -6.67 -19.90
N ALA A 83 2.81 -6.82 -19.76
CA ALA A 83 2.16 -7.12 -18.50
C ALA A 83 2.26 -8.62 -18.15
N VAL A 84 2.31 -8.93 -16.85
CA VAL A 84 2.35 -10.32 -16.38
C VAL A 84 0.96 -10.94 -16.57
N ILE A 85 0.92 -12.08 -17.25
CA ILE A 85 -0.30 -12.87 -17.46
C ILE A 85 -0.32 -14.00 -16.42
N ALA A 86 -1.44 -14.15 -15.72
CA ALA A 86 -1.62 -15.21 -14.74
C ALA A 86 -1.68 -16.61 -15.40
N PRO A 87 -1.30 -17.67 -14.66
CA PRO A 87 -1.46 -19.06 -15.09
C PRO A 87 -2.91 -19.36 -15.48
N GLU A 88 -3.12 -20.32 -16.40
CA GLU A 88 -4.46 -20.67 -16.90
C GLU A 88 -5.42 -21.02 -15.76
N SER A 89 -4.93 -21.71 -14.73
CA SER A 89 -5.69 -22.12 -13.55
C SER A 89 -6.27 -20.95 -12.73
N TRP A 90 -5.76 -19.73 -12.93
CA TRP A 90 -6.17 -18.53 -12.20
C TRP A 90 -7.05 -17.60 -13.03
N ARG A 91 -7.09 -17.80 -14.36
CA ARG A 91 -7.79 -16.90 -15.27
C ARG A 91 -9.29 -16.98 -15.05
N MET A 92 -9.95 -15.84 -15.21
CA MET A 92 -11.39 -15.73 -15.06
C MET A 92 -11.98 -14.98 -16.25
N GLY A 93 -12.37 -15.72 -17.29
CA GLY A 93 -12.88 -15.13 -18.53
C GLY A 93 -11.82 -14.22 -19.18
N SER A 94 -12.17 -12.96 -19.41
CA SER A 94 -11.26 -11.95 -19.98
C SER A 94 -10.20 -11.43 -19.01
N ASN A 95 -10.36 -11.67 -17.70
CA ASN A 95 -9.40 -11.25 -16.68
C ASN A 95 -8.21 -12.22 -16.64
N LYS A 96 -7.04 -11.73 -17.04
CA LYS A 96 -5.82 -12.54 -17.09
C LYS A 96 -4.54 -11.78 -16.78
N TYR A 97 -4.58 -10.45 -16.68
CA TYR A 97 -3.40 -9.64 -16.40
C TYR A 97 -3.33 -9.31 -14.92
N LEU A 98 -2.18 -9.52 -14.30
CA LEU A 98 -1.98 -9.19 -12.90
C LEU A 98 -1.93 -7.68 -12.68
N ALA A 99 -2.68 -7.24 -11.69
CA ALA A 99 -2.68 -5.89 -11.18
C ALA A 99 -2.47 -5.91 -9.67
N ILE A 100 -1.86 -4.84 -9.18
CA ILE A 100 -1.63 -4.62 -7.76
C ILE A 100 -2.28 -3.30 -7.36
N ASN A 101 -3.10 -3.30 -6.31
CA ASN A 101 -3.64 -2.07 -5.74
C ASN A 101 -2.52 -1.29 -5.05
N GLN A 102 -2.21 -0.08 -5.55
CA GLN A 102 -1.13 0.74 -5.01
C GLN A 102 -1.33 1.08 -3.53
N GLY A 103 -2.52 1.50 -3.10
CA GLY A 103 -2.74 1.91 -1.70
C GLY A 103 -2.53 0.76 -0.71
N GLN A 104 -2.99 -0.45 -1.05
CA GLN A 104 -2.74 -1.62 -0.23
C GLN A 104 -1.28 -2.08 -0.31
N HIS A 105 -0.62 -1.91 -1.47
CA HIS A 105 0.80 -2.19 -1.60
C HIS A 105 1.65 -1.22 -0.76
N ASP A 106 1.27 0.06 -0.65
CA ASP A 106 1.95 1.03 0.20
C ASP A 106 1.85 0.63 1.69
N ILE A 107 0.70 0.12 2.13
CA ILE A 107 0.54 -0.42 3.49
C ILE A 107 1.32 -1.72 3.70
N TYR A 108 1.36 -2.62 2.70
CA TYR A 108 2.23 -3.80 2.73
C TYR A 108 3.71 -3.41 2.85
N CYS A 109 4.16 -2.39 2.12
CA CYS A 109 5.50 -1.82 2.24
C CYS A 109 5.75 -1.24 3.64
N LEU A 110 4.76 -0.61 4.25
CA LEU A 110 4.87 -0.07 5.60
C LEU A 110 4.97 -1.19 6.66
N ASP A 111 4.20 -2.27 6.51
CA ASP A 111 4.32 -3.46 7.36
C ASP A 111 5.71 -4.11 7.20
N ARG A 112 6.26 -4.14 5.99
CA ARG A 112 7.63 -4.63 5.76
C ARG A 112 8.66 -3.79 6.50
N LEU A 113 8.54 -2.46 6.49
CA LEU A 113 9.42 -1.57 7.26
C LEU A 113 9.29 -1.80 8.77
N ARG A 114 8.06 -1.98 9.27
CA ARG A 114 7.82 -2.36 10.67
C ARG A 114 8.52 -3.67 11.02
N LYS A 115 8.35 -4.72 10.21
CA LYS A 115 9.01 -6.02 10.42
C LYS A 115 10.54 -5.89 10.39
N PHE A 116 11.08 -5.00 9.55
CA PHE A 116 12.51 -4.69 9.54
C PHE A 116 13.00 -3.98 10.81
N ALA A 117 12.19 -3.13 11.43
CA ALA A 117 12.50 -2.56 12.74
C ALA A 117 12.60 -3.64 13.85
N TYR A 118 11.86 -4.74 13.70
CA TYR A 118 11.89 -5.92 14.57
C TYR A 118 12.60 -7.10 13.90
N ALA A 119 13.71 -6.83 13.22
CA ALA A 119 14.31 -7.84 12.34
C ALA A 119 14.72 -9.13 13.06
N GLU A 120 15.18 -9.04 14.32
CA GLU A 120 15.55 -10.23 15.12
C GLU A 120 14.37 -11.16 15.39
N TYR A 121 13.14 -10.64 15.34
CA TYR A 121 11.92 -11.44 15.48
C TYR A 121 11.47 -12.03 14.13
N TYR A 122 11.56 -11.24 13.05
CA TYR A 122 10.94 -11.60 11.77
C TYR A 122 11.87 -12.25 10.75
N PHE A 123 13.18 -12.09 10.89
CA PHE A 123 14.16 -12.59 9.94
C PHE A 123 15.22 -13.39 10.67
N GLU A 124 15.52 -14.59 10.16
CA GLU A 124 16.64 -15.40 10.65
C GLU A 124 17.96 -14.63 10.49
N ASN A 125 18.12 -13.92 9.36
CA ASN A 125 19.27 -13.06 9.06
C ASN A 125 18.84 -11.85 8.21
N LYS A 126 19.49 -10.71 8.40
CA LYS A 126 19.37 -9.54 7.51
C LYS A 126 20.19 -9.76 6.24
N THR A 127 19.61 -10.49 5.27
CA THR A 127 20.25 -10.70 3.98
C THR A 127 20.21 -9.43 3.12
N ALA A 128 21.10 -9.34 2.13
CA ALA A 128 21.09 -8.24 1.16
C ALA A 128 19.75 -8.13 0.40
N GLU A 129 19.07 -9.25 0.18
CA GLU A 129 17.75 -9.29 -0.45
C GLU A 129 16.68 -8.65 0.44
N VAL A 130 16.65 -8.99 1.73
CA VAL A 130 15.72 -8.39 2.71
C VAL A 130 15.93 -6.89 2.80
N GLU A 131 17.18 -6.44 2.80
CA GLU A 131 17.53 -5.02 2.83
C GLU A 131 17.09 -4.30 1.55
N LEU A 132 17.43 -4.83 0.38
CA LEU A 132 17.04 -4.27 -0.92
C LEU A 132 15.52 -4.11 -1.04
N ASP A 133 14.77 -5.14 -0.66
CA ASP A 133 13.31 -5.10 -0.67
C ASP A 133 12.76 -4.04 0.29
N THR A 134 13.37 -3.90 1.47
CA THR A 134 12.98 -2.90 2.47
C THR A 134 13.24 -1.48 1.97
N LEU A 135 14.39 -1.23 1.34
CA LEU A 135 14.74 0.07 0.77
C LEU A 135 13.82 0.43 -0.41
N ARG A 136 13.44 -0.54 -1.24
CA ARG A 136 12.44 -0.35 -2.30
C ARG A 136 11.07 0.01 -1.71
N CYS A 137 10.66 -0.64 -0.61
CA CYS A 137 9.43 -0.31 0.11
C CYS A 137 9.45 1.12 0.64
N LEU A 138 10.55 1.53 1.29
CA LEU A 138 10.76 2.89 1.77
C LEU A 138 10.63 3.92 0.64
N HIS A 139 11.28 3.64 -0.49
CA HIS A 139 11.25 4.54 -1.65
C HIS A 139 9.83 4.67 -2.23
N MET A 140 9.06 3.59 -2.35
CA MET A 140 7.69 3.64 -2.86
C MET A 140 6.79 4.51 -1.98
N ILE A 141 6.87 4.34 -0.66
CA ILE A 141 6.09 5.16 0.30
C ILE A 141 6.47 6.64 0.17
N LEU A 142 7.76 6.95 0.03
CA LEU A 142 8.21 8.33 -0.22
C LEU A 142 7.59 8.92 -1.48
N GLN A 143 7.55 8.16 -2.59
CA GLN A 143 6.93 8.64 -3.83
C GLN A 143 5.43 8.92 -3.64
N THR A 144 4.70 8.04 -2.95
CA THR A 144 3.28 8.27 -2.62
C THR A 144 3.09 9.53 -1.76
N LEU A 145 3.91 9.73 -0.73
CA LEU A 145 3.82 10.91 0.15
C LEU A 145 4.18 12.22 -0.57
N ARG A 146 5.15 12.21 -1.49
CA ARG A 146 5.49 13.36 -2.32
C ARG A 146 4.39 13.73 -3.31
N CYS A 147 3.67 12.74 -3.82
CA CYS A 147 2.52 12.96 -4.69
C CYS A 147 1.33 13.57 -3.93
N LYS A 148 1.14 13.20 -2.65
CA LYS A 148 0.02 13.64 -1.80
C LYS A 148 0.53 14.36 -0.54
N TRP A 149 1.18 15.49 -0.74
CA TRP A 149 1.75 16.27 0.36
C TRP A 149 0.68 16.84 1.29
N SER A 150 0.93 16.80 2.61
CA SER A 150 0.05 17.43 3.61
C SER A 150 0.45 18.88 3.84
N VAL A 151 -0.54 19.78 3.89
CA VAL A 151 -0.36 21.19 4.25
C VAL A 151 -0.79 21.51 5.70
N ASN A 152 -1.18 20.49 6.47
CA ASN A 152 -1.55 20.66 7.87
C ASN A 152 -0.31 20.85 8.75
N LEU A 153 -0.50 21.51 9.89
CA LEU A 153 0.55 21.80 10.87
C LEU A 153 0.38 20.95 12.12
N TYR A 154 1.50 20.57 12.73
CA TYR A 154 1.54 20.02 14.08
C TYR A 154 2.03 21.08 15.06
N THR A 155 1.60 20.97 16.31
CA THR A 155 2.11 21.75 17.43
C THR A 155 3.04 20.89 18.29
N ALA A 156 3.67 21.47 19.30
CA ALA A 156 4.51 20.76 20.26
C ALA A 156 4.11 21.11 21.70
N PHE A 157 4.41 20.23 22.65
CA PHE A 157 4.11 20.38 24.06
C PHE A 157 5.25 19.81 24.94
N TRP A 158 5.29 20.25 26.19
CA TRP A 158 6.23 19.76 27.19
C TRP A 158 5.70 18.48 27.85
N VAL A 159 6.59 17.51 28.08
CA VAL A 159 6.26 16.25 28.75
C VAL A 159 7.05 16.17 30.04
N GLU A 160 6.38 15.90 31.15
CA GLU A 160 7.03 15.71 32.44
C GLU A 160 8.06 14.55 32.35
N GLY A 161 9.27 14.79 32.86
CA GLY A 161 10.38 13.85 32.79
C GLY A 161 11.20 13.87 31.49
N PHE A 162 10.88 14.75 30.53
CA PHE A 162 11.66 14.95 29.31
C PHE A 162 12.23 16.36 29.24
N GLU A 163 13.51 16.48 28.87
CA GLU A 163 14.18 17.78 28.67
C GLU A 163 13.80 18.44 27.33
N THR A 164 13.23 17.68 26.39
CA THR A 164 12.88 18.14 25.04
C THR A 164 11.37 18.11 24.81
N ALA A 165 10.89 18.96 23.90
CA ALA A 165 9.47 19.01 23.54
C ALA A 165 9.04 17.78 22.72
N ALA A 166 7.81 17.33 22.94
CA ALA A 166 7.15 16.30 22.11
C ALA A 166 6.23 16.95 21.08
N VAL A 167 6.09 16.31 19.92
CA VAL A 167 5.19 16.77 18.85
C VAL A 167 3.78 16.22 19.09
N ASP A 168 2.77 17.07 18.98
CA ASP A 168 1.37 16.66 18.92
C ASP A 168 1.01 16.25 17.49
N PHE A 169 0.99 14.95 17.26
CA PHE A 169 0.60 14.38 15.97
C PHE A 169 -0.93 14.34 15.76
N ASN A 170 -1.72 14.86 16.70
CA ASN A 170 -3.16 14.93 16.52
C ASN A 170 -3.52 16.05 15.54
N VAL A 171 -4.19 15.69 14.45
CA VAL A 171 -4.57 16.66 13.42
C VAL A 171 -5.89 16.28 12.76
N SER A 172 -6.73 17.28 12.50
CA SER A 172 -7.99 17.09 11.79
C SER A 172 -7.77 17.27 10.30
N ARG A 173 -8.16 16.28 9.48
CA ARG A 173 -8.09 16.39 8.01
C ARG A 173 -9.21 15.64 7.32
N LYS A 174 -9.50 16.01 6.06
CA LYS A 174 -10.36 15.22 5.18
C LYS A 174 -9.60 13.98 4.73
N CYS A 175 -10.07 12.81 5.17
CA CYS A 175 -9.50 11.51 4.85
C CYS A 175 -10.40 10.76 3.86
N GLN A 176 -9.79 9.94 3.01
CA GLN A 176 -10.53 8.91 2.28
C GLN A 176 -10.95 7.80 3.26
N VAL A 177 -12.22 7.41 3.21
CA VAL A 177 -12.76 6.27 3.97
C VAL A 177 -12.26 4.98 3.32
N TYR A 178 -11.21 4.39 3.90
CA TYR A 178 -10.49 3.26 3.30
C TYR A 178 -11.24 1.93 3.48
N GLU A 179 -12.23 1.86 4.37
CA GLU A 179 -13.06 0.67 4.64
C GLU A 179 -13.80 0.20 3.37
N ASN A 180 -14.15 1.12 2.48
CA ASN A 180 -14.75 0.79 1.18
C ASN A 180 -13.80 0.04 0.26
N ILE A 181 -12.49 0.26 0.43
CA ILE A 181 -11.42 -0.42 -0.29
C ILE A 181 -11.11 -1.75 0.40
N LEU A 182 -11.03 -1.77 1.74
CA LEU A 182 -10.75 -3.01 2.48
C LEU A 182 -11.85 -4.08 2.34
N SER A 183 -13.10 -3.65 2.25
CA SER A 183 -14.26 -4.53 1.99
C SER A 183 -14.40 -4.90 0.51
N TRP A 184 -13.56 -4.35 -0.37
CA TRP A 184 -13.58 -4.70 -1.77
C TRP A 184 -12.79 -5.99 -2.01
N HIS A 185 -13.53 -7.06 -2.32
CA HIS A 185 -12.98 -8.34 -2.70
C HIS A 185 -13.21 -8.55 -4.20
N PRO A 186 -12.23 -8.24 -5.08
CA PRO A 186 -12.34 -8.62 -6.48
C PRO A 186 -12.49 -10.14 -6.55
N LYS A 187 -13.35 -10.62 -7.45
CA LYS A 187 -13.43 -12.06 -7.74
C LYS A 187 -12.05 -12.54 -8.15
N GLY A 188 -11.60 -13.61 -7.49
CA GLY A 188 -10.25 -14.16 -7.58
C GLY A 188 -9.17 -13.15 -7.21
N SER A 189 -9.16 -12.69 -5.96
CA SER A 189 -7.96 -12.11 -5.37
C SER A 189 -6.92 -13.20 -5.10
N PHE A 190 -5.64 -12.88 -5.27
CA PHE A 190 -4.54 -13.83 -5.09
C PHE A 190 -3.66 -13.47 -3.89
N THR A 191 -3.01 -14.47 -3.30
CA THR A 191 -2.10 -14.31 -2.17
C THR A 191 -0.73 -13.81 -2.63
N GLN A 192 0.07 -13.33 -1.67
CA GLN A 192 1.47 -12.97 -1.93
C GLN A 192 2.28 -14.19 -2.38
N GLU A 193 2.10 -15.33 -1.70
CA GLU A 193 2.75 -16.61 -2.04
C GLU A 193 2.43 -17.05 -3.48
N GLN A 194 1.16 -16.92 -3.89
CA GLN A 194 0.77 -17.13 -5.28
C GLN A 194 1.57 -16.21 -6.20
N PHE A 195 1.57 -14.90 -5.97
CA PHE A 195 2.35 -13.96 -6.80
C PHE A 195 3.85 -14.30 -6.88
N GLU A 196 4.47 -14.68 -5.77
CA GLU A 196 5.88 -15.05 -5.71
C GLU A 196 6.20 -16.38 -6.41
N SER A 197 5.24 -17.31 -6.46
CA SER A 197 5.38 -18.57 -7.18
C SER A 197 5.36 -18.44 -8.72
N LEU A 198 5.05 -17.26 -9.25
CA LEU A 198 4.93 -17.05 -10.69
C LEU A 198 6.28 -17.24 -11.40
N GLN A 199 6.24 -18.02 -12.47
CA GLN A 199 7.39 -18.22 -13.35
C GLN A 199 7.11 -17.54 -14.69
N ALA A 200 8.09 -16.80 -15.20
CA ALA A 200 7.96 -16.15 -16.49
C ALA A 200 7.96 -17.21 -17.61
N PRO A 201 6.97 -17.20 -18.53
CA PRO A 201 6.93 -18.14 -19.64
C PRO A 201 8.10 -17.92 -20.61
N ALA A 202 8.37 -18.93 -21.45
CA ALA A 202 9.36 -18.82 -22.52
C ALA A 202 9.04 -17.63 -23.44
N GLY A 203 10.05 -16.81 -23.74
CA GLY A 203 9.90 -15.61 -24.58
C GLY A 203 9.24 -14.41 -23.89
N ALA A 204 8.98 -14.46 -22.59
CA ALA A 204 8.45 -13.31 -21.86
C ALA A 204 9.38 -12.09 -21.98
N ARG A 205 8.81 -10.92 -22.27
CA ARG A 205 9.55 -9.65 -22.30
C ARG A 205 10.06 -9.33 -20.89
N ARG A 206 11.37 -9.23 -20.73
CA ARG A 206 12.03 -8.86 -19.46
C ARG A 206 12.63 -7.47 -19.56
N ARG A 207 12.62 -6.73 -18.46
CA ARG A 207 13.41 -5.50 -18.33
C ARG A 207 14.80 -5.87 -17.81
N PRO A 208 15.88 -5.24 -18.33
CA PRO A 208 17.21 -5.41 -17.76
C PRO A 208 17.19 -5.07 -16.26
N ALA A 209 17.86 -5.88 -15.45
CA ALA A 209 17.95 -5.65 -14.01
C ALA A 209 19.03 -4.62 -13.66
N GLU A 210 20.08 -4.50 -14.49
CA GLU A 210 21.24 -3.59 -14.31
C GLU A 210 21.68 -3.47 -12.84
N ILE A 211 21.72 -4.60 -12.13
CA ILE A 211 22.19 -4.65 -10.74
C ILE A 211 23.72 -4.59 -10.81
N GLN A 212 24.28 -3.45 -10.40
CA GLN A 212 25.73 -3.26 -10.22
C GLN A 212 26.16 -3.77 -8.84
#